data_AF-A0A2G2G738-F1
#
_entry.id   AF-A0A2G2G738-F1
#
_cell.length_a   1.000
_cell.length_b   1.000
_cell.length_c   1.000
_cell.angle_alpha   90.00
_cell.angle_beta   90.00
_cell.angle_gamma   90.00
#
_symmetry.space_group_name_H-M   'P 1'
#
loop_
_entity.id
_entity.type
_entity.pdbx_description
1 polymer ?
#
loop_
_entity_poly.entity_id
_entity_poly.type
_entity_poly.pdbx_seq_one_letter_code
_entity_poly.pdbx_strand_id
1 'polypeptide(L)'
;MVQPIPYILEFEFTYGAATRISPNVRRLVTNNPGPFTGWGTNVYLIGQDQLVIIDPGPNTDPHFDVLCEAIGPANLVGIFVTHHHKDHSPMARRLATQYRCKTYGFGPPECPQNPTDVALEAGEDMQFEPDIRLRDGEVFSKGNWQIECVHTPGHTSNHMCYRVLPDNGLVCGDHVLAWSTSVVIPPDGRMSDYLQSLQKVQSLQPAHLWPGHGPAIDDPKPFLSAYLAHRALRDTEILAQLQSGHKRIKQMVPEMYANIDSRLYPAASVSVFSHLIRLIEIGQVVCEAEPTIDALYRLA
;
A
#
# COMPACT_ATOMS: atom_id res chain seq x y z
N MET A 1 -22.66 -4.83 -15.75
CA MET A 1 -22.22 -5.42 -14.47
C MET A 1 -20.75 -5.10 -14.28
N VAL A 2 -20.36 -4.53 -13.15
CA VAL A 2 -18.94 -4.32 -12.81
C VAL A 2 -18.31 -5.69 -12.62
N GLN A 3 -17.18 -5.96 -13.28
CA GLN A 3 -16.47 -7.22 -13.05
C GLN A 3 -15.87 -7.21 -11.64
N PRO A 4 -16.00 -8.31 -10.87
CA PRO A 4 -15.36 -8.39 -9.56
C PRO A 4 -13.84 -8.34 -9.72
N ILE A 5 -13.16 -7.90 -8.66
CA ILE A 5 -11.69 -7.96 -8.60
C ILE A 5 -11.27 -9.43 -8.73
N PRO A 6 -10.36 -9.77 -9.67
CA PRO A 6 -9.88 -11.13 -9.85
C PRO A 6 -8.81 -11.45 -8.78
N TYR A 7 -9.24 -11.56 -7.52
CA TYR A 7 -8.34 -11.82 -6.38
C TYR A 7 -7.51 -13.09 -6.59
N ILE A 8 -6.24 -13.02 -6.20
CA ILE A 8 -5.29 -14.14 -6.24
C ILE A 8 -5.04 -14.57 -4.79
N LEU A 9 -5.55 -15.75 -4.44
CA LEU A 9 -5.47 -16.30 -3.07
C LEU A 9 -4.42 -17.40 -2.93
N GLU A 10 -3.97 -17.97 -4.05
CA GLU A 10 -2.89 -18.95 -4.05
C GLU A 10 -1.55 -18.22 -4.06
N PHE A 11 -0.68 -18.58 -3.11
CA PHE A 11 0.61 -17.95 -2.95
C PHE A 11 1.67 -18.97 -2.57
N GLU A 12 2.51 -19.35 -3.53
CA GLU A 12 3.61 -20.27 -3.32
C GLU A 12 4.89 -19.50 -2.94
N PHE A 13 5.46 -19.86 -1.79
CA PHE A 13 6.71 -19.29 -1.27
C PHE A 13 7.26 -20.15 -0.12
N THR A 14 8.51 -19.88 0.26
CA THR A 14 9.12 -20.38 1.49
C THR A 14 9.59 -19.18 2.31
N TYR A 15 9.21 -19.13 3.59
CA TYR A 15 9.64 -18.04 4.47
C TYR A 15 11.16 -17.91 4.52
N GLY A 16 11.65 -16.68 4.44
CA GLY A 16 13.08 -16.36 4.48
C GLY A 16 13.88 -16.77 3.24
N ALA A 17 13.27 -17.42 2.25
CA ALA A 17 13.96 -17.78 1.00
C ALA A 17 13.72 -16.71 -0.08
N ALA A 18 14.79 -16.09 -0.56
CA ALA A 18 14.72 -15.15 -1.68
C ALA A 18 14.54 -15.89 -3.01
N THR A 19 13.35 -15.80 -3.59
CA THR A 19 13.00 -16.45 -4.87
C THR A 19 13.08 -15.44 -6.01
N ARG A 20 13.74 -15.82 -7.12
CA ARG A 20 13.78 -14.98 -8.33
C ARG A 20 12.42 -14.95 -9.01
N ILE A 21 11.84 -13.77 -9.17
CA ILE A 21 10.54 -13.56 -9.83
C ILE A 21 10.67 -12.82 -11.17
N SER A 22 11.83 -12.23 -11.44
CA SER A 22 12.14 -11.50 -12.68
C SER A 22 13.68 -11.46 -12.88
N PRO A 23 14.21 -11.16 -14.08
CA PRO A 23 15.66 -11.11 -14.31
C PRO A 23 16.48 -10.29 -13.29
N ASN A 24 15.96 -9.16 -12.81
CA ASN A 24 16.63 -8.32 -11.81
C ASN A 24 15.98 -8.35 -10.43
N VAL A 25 14.95 -9.18 -10.19
CA VAL A 25 14.15 -9.10 -8.97
C VAL A 25 14.02 -10.44 -8.27
N ARG A 26 14.37 -10.45 -6.98
CA ARG A 26 14.05 -11.54 -6.05
C ARG A 26 13.05 -11.04 -5.01
N ARG A 27 12.15 -11.92 -4.59
CA ARG A 27 11.19 -11.68 -3.49
C ARG A 27 11.50 -12.62 -2.34
N LEU A 28 11.52 -12.07 -1.14
CA LEU A 28 11.60 -12.81 0.11
C LEU A 28 10.34 -12.52 0.93
N VAL A 29 9.70 -13.54 1.48
CA VAL A 29 8.52 -13.37 2.35
C VAL A 29 8.96 -13.43 3.80
N THR A 30 8.71 -12.35 4.54
CA THR A 30 9.04 -12.24 5.96
C THR A 30 8.09 -13.10 6.79
N ASN A 31 8.60 -13.76 7.85
CA ASN A 31 7.78 -14.56 8.75
C ASN A 31 7.03 -13.69 9.79
N ASN A 32 6.14 -12.84 9.30
CA ASN A 32 5.27 -11.97 10.07
C ASN A 32 3.79 -12.04 9.58
N PRO A 33 3.20 -13.25 9.47
CA PRO A 33 1.82 -13.38 8.99
C PRO A 33 0.84 -12.72 9.97
N GLY A 34 -0.26 -12.19 9.44
CA GLY A 34 -1.21 -11.43 10.23
C GLY A 34 -2.42 -10.96 9.42
N PRO A 35 -3.43 -10.37 10.09
CA PRO A 35 -4.65 -9.90 9.42
C PRO A 35 -4.38 -8.81 8.37
N PHE A 36 -3.31 -8.02 8.54
CA PHE A 36 -2.93 -6.93 7.63
C PHE A 36 -1.85 -7.36 6.63
N THR A 37 -0.90 -8.18 7.08
CA THR A 37 0.23 -8.64 6.26
C THR A 37 -0.09 -9.92 5.46
N GLY A 38 -1.24 -10.55 5.70
CA GLY A 38 -1.61 -11.84 5.12
C GLY A 38 -0.58 -12.91 5.46
N TRP A 39 0.16 -13.35 4.45
CA TRP A 39 1.27 -14.30 4.60
C TRP A 39 2.54 -13.67 5.17
N GLY A 40 2.65 -12.34 5.19
CA GLY A 40 3.85 -11.62 5.62
C GLY A 40 4.26 -10.55 4.62
N THR A 41 5.22 -9.72 5.00
CA THR A 41 5.75 -8.65 4.14
C THR A 41 6.68 -9.23 3.08
N ASN A 42 6.42 -8.90 1.82
CA ASN A 42 7.31 -9.12 0.70
C ASN A 42 8.46 -8.10 0.73
N VAL A 43 9.68 -8.60 0.91
CA VAL A 43 10.91 -7.84 0.72
C VAL A 43 11.39 -8.06 -0.71
N TYR A 44 11.71 -6.99 -1.42
CA TYR A 44 12.21 -7.07 -2.79
C TYR A 44 13.70 -6.75 -2.86
N LEU A 45 14.47 -7.64 -3.47
CA LEU A 45 15.90 -7.49 -3.70
C LEU A 45 16.13 -7.23 -5.20
N ILE A 46 16.61 -6.04 -5.53
CA ILE A 46 16.80 -5.56 -6.92
C ILE A 46 18.28 -5.59 -7.26
N GLY A 47 18.64 -6.38 -8.27
CA GLY A 47 20.01 -6.59 -8.72
C GLY A 47 20.71 -7.82 -8.12
N GLN A 48 21.98 -8.00 -8.49
CA GLN A 48 22.87 -9.06 -8.00
C GLN A 48 24.10 -8.46 -7.32
N ASP A 49 25.05 -7.90 -8.08
CA ASP A 49 26.30 -7.37 -7.50
C ASP A 49 26.10 -6.00 -6.83
N GLN A 50 25.37 -5.11 -7.51
CA GLN A 50 24.86 -3.88 -6.93
C GLN A 50 23.41 -4.12 -6.56
N LEU A 51 23.11 -4.09 -5.26
CA LEU A 51 21.85 -4.54 -4.71
C LEU A 51 21.10 -3.40 -4.02
N VAL A 52 19.80 -3.33 -4.23
CA VAL A 52 18.89 -2.55 -3.39
C VAL A 52 17.87 -3.47 -2.73
N ILE A 53 17.48 -3.15 -1.51
CA ILE A 53 16.30 -3.72 -0.86
C ILE A 53 15.17 -2.70 -0.88
N ILE A 54 13.95 -3.14 -1.20
CA ILE A 54 12.72 -2.35 -1.01
C ILE A 54 11.90 -3.04 0.08
N ASP A 55 11.47 -2.25 1.08
CA ASP A 55 10.69 -2.66 2.26
C ASP A 55 11.34 -3.79 3.06
N PRO A 56 12.38 -3.51 3.85
CA PRO A 56 13.15 -4.54 4.56
C PRO A 56 12.38 -5.20 5.70
N GLY A 57 11.19 -4.72 6.05
CA GLY A 57 10.30 -5.40 6.98
C GLY A 57 10.51 -5.05 8.47
N PRO A 58 9.88 -5.80 9.38
CA PRO A 58 9.99 -5.60 10.83
C PRO A 58 11.41 -5.84 11.35
N ASN A 59 11.85 -5.05 12.32
CA ASN A 59 13.18 -5.17 12.93
C ASN A 59 13.21 -6.25 14.02
N THR A 60 13.56 -7.48 13.64
CA THR A 60 13.84 -8.59 14.56
C THR A 60 15.19 -9.23 14.22
N ASP A 61 15.88 -9.80 15.21
CA ASP A 61 17.16 -10.47 14.97
C ASP A 61 17.06 -11.64 13.98
N PRO A 62 16.06 -12.55 14.07
CA PRO A 62 15.93 -13.63 13.10
C PRO A 62 15.72 -13.14 11.67
N HIS A 63 14.96 -12.06 11.48
CA HIS A 63 14.74 -11.48 10.16
C HIS A 63 15.98 -10.76 9.62
N PHE A 64 16.75 -10.11 10.50
CA PHE A 64 18.02 -9.49 10.12
C PHE A 64 19.01 -10.53 9.58
N ASP A 65 19.13 -11.68 10.23
CA ASP A 65 20.02 -12.75 9.80
C ASP A 65 19.62 -13.31 8.42
N VAL A 66 18.31 -13.53 8.23
CA VAL A 66 17.72 -13.94 6.94
C VAL A 66 18.02 -12.94 5.82
N LEU A 67 17.89 -11.64 6.08
CA LEU A 67 18.22 -10.61 5.10
C LEU A 67 19.71 -10.57 4.80
N CYS A 68 20.57 -10.70 5.81
CA CYS A 68 22.02 -10.78 5.61
C CYS A 68 22.41 -11.95 4.71
N GLU A 69 21.78 -13.12 4.90
CA GLU A 69 21.99 -14.29 4.05
C GLU A 69 21.50 -14.04 2.62
N ALA A 70 20.31 -13.44 2.45
CA ALA A 70 19.74 -13.14 1.13
C ALA A 70 20.55 -12.09 0.34
N ILE A 71 21.18 -11.14 1.04
CA ILE A 71 22.12 -10.16 0.46
C ILE A 71 23.41 -10.87 0.05
N GLY A 72 23.94 -11.76 0.89
CA GLY A 72 25.16 -12.50 0.62
C GLY A 72 26.37 -11.58 0.37
N PRO A 73 27.21 -11.84 -0.64
CA PRO A 73 28.40 -11.04 -0.93
C PRO A 73 28.11 -9.75 -1.72
N ALA A 74 26.85 -9.46 -2.02
CA ALA A 74 26.47 -8.30 -2.83
C ALA A 74 26.83 -6.97 -2.15
N ASN A 75 27.11 -5.95 -2.96
CA ASN A 75 27.21 -4.58 -2.49
C ASN A 75 25.81 -3.98 -2.33
N LEU A 76 25.28 -3.93 -1.11
CA LEU A 76 24.02 -3.24 -0.81
C LEU A 76 24.23 -1.73 -0.93
N VAL A 77 23.70 -1.12 -1.99
CA VAL A 77 23.91 0.30 -2.29
C VAL A 77 22.82 1.22 -1.74
N GLY A 78 21.68 0.66 -1.34
CA GLY A 78 20.58 1.44 -0.81
C GLY A 78 19.43 0.58 -0.31
N ILE A 79 18.64 1.17 0.60
CA ILE A 79 17.42 0.56 1.12
C ILE A 79 16.29 1.55 0.90
N PHE A 80 15.29 1.13 0.15
CA PHE A 80 14.14 1.93 -0.23
C PHE A 80 12.95 1.49 0.60
N VAL A 81 12.10 2.44 0.97
CA VAL A 81 10.93 2.21 1.81
C VAL A 81 9.74 2.85 1.14
N THR A 82 8.71 2.06 0.86
CA THR A 82 7.48 2.49 0.20
C THR A 82 6.72 3.46 1.09
N HIS A 83 6.56 3.12 2.37
CA HIS A 83 5.88 3.95 3.36
C HIS A 83 6.28 3.56 4.79
N HIS A 84 5.78 4.31 5.76
CA HIS A 84 6.24 4.29 7.15
C HIS A 84 5.60 3.20 8.02
N HIS A 85 4.85 2.23 7.51
CA HIS A 85 4.25 1.21 8.37
C HIS A 85 5.30 0.24 8.95
N LYS A 86 5.02 -0.26 10.15
CA LYS A 86 5.95 -1.05 11.00
C LYS A 86 6.38 -2.38 10.39
N ASP A 87 5.63 -2.87 9.45
CA ASP A 87 5.91 -4.09 8.72
C ASP A 87 6.70 -3.82 7.43
N HIS A 88 7.04 -2.56 7.09
CA HIS A 88 7.86 -2.18 5.94
C HIS A 88 9.19 -1.52 6.34
N SER A 89 9.17 -0.48 7.18
CA SER A 89 10.32 0.42 7.41
C SER A 89 11.34 0.04 8.50
N PRO A 90 11.00 -0.62 9.63
CA PRO A 90 11.87 -0.60 10.82
C PRO A 90 13.26 -1.20 10.64
N MET A 91 13.42 -2.19 9.75
CA MET A 91 14.70 -2.82 9.48
C MET A 91 15.67 -1.92 8.67
N ALA A 92 15.16 -0.86 8.02
CA ALA A 92 15.93 -0.03 7.10
C ALA A 92 17.15 0.61 7.75
N ARG A 93 16.99 1.21 8.94
CA ARG A 93 18.10 1.87 9.64
C ARG A 93 19.19 0.88 10.06
N ARG A 94 18.80 -0.28 10.57
CA ARG A 94 19.73 -1.32 11.03
C ARG A 94 20.57 -1.86 9.87
N LEU A 95 19.94 -2.20 8.74
CA LEU A 95 20.65 -2.64 7.55
C LEU A 95 21.54 -1.54 6.96
N ALA A 96 21.06 -0.28 6.92
CA ALA A 96 21.84 0.84 6.41
C ALA A 96 23.14 1.04 7.20
N THR A 97 23.06 0.93 8.53
CA THR A 97 24.23 0.97 9.41
C THR A 97 25.18 -0.21 9.16
N GLN A 98 24.64 -1.43 9.07
CA GLN A 98 25.43 -2.65 8.85
C GLN A 98 26.22 -2.59 7.53
N TYR A 99 25.56 -2.19 6.45
CA TYR A 99 26.12 -2.20 5.10
C TYR A 99 26.69 -0.84 4.66
N ARG A 100 26.65 0.18 5.53
CA ARG A 100 27.15 1.55 5.28
C ARG A 100 26.54 2.19 4.03
N CYS A 101 25.26 1.91 3.76
CA CYS A 101 24.50 2.51 2.67
C CYS A 101 23.50 3.55 3.20
N LYS A 102 22.72 4.14 2.31
CA LYS A 102 21.68 5.13 2.64
C LYS A 102 20.28 4.53 2.58
N THR A 103 19.38 5.06 3.39
CA THR A 103 17.94 4.83 3.24
C THR A 103 17.31 5.87 2.31
N TYR A 104 16.30 5.44 1.55
CA TYR A 104 15.58 6.22 0.55
C TYR A 104 14.08 6.05 0.77
N GLY A 105 13.30 7.12 0.60
CA GLY A 105 11.85 7.11 0.74
C GLY A 105 11.29 8.52 0.58
N PHE A 106 9.98 8.70 0.60
CA PHE A 106 9.37 10.04 0.44
C PHE A 106 9.70 10.96 1.64
N GLY A 107 9.57 10.43 2.85
CA GLY A 107 9.69 11.18 4.10
C GLY A 107 8.65 10.73 5.12
N PRO A 108 8.51 11.45 6.25
CA PRO A 108 7.44 11.21 7.22
C PRO A 108 6.05 11.52 6.60
N PRO A 109 4.97 10.90 7.14
CA PRO A 109 3.59 11.22 6.74
C PRO A 109 3.21 12.66 7.08
N GLU A 110 2.30 13.24 6.29
CA GLU A 110 1.79 14.60 6.47
C GLU A 110 0.92 14.76 7.72
N CYS A 111 0.10 13.75 8.05
CA CYS A 111 -0.78 13.80 9.22
C CYS A 111 -0.75 12.47 9.99
N PRO A 112 0.27 12.24 10.84
CA PRO A 112 0.37 11.03 11.65
C PRO A 112 -0.66 11.05 12.76
N GLN A 113 -1.88 10.65 12.44
CA GLN A 113 -2.97 10.48 13.39
C GLN A 113 -3.78 9.28 12.96
N ASN A 114 -3.82 8.26 13.80
CA ASN A 114 -4.83 7.22 13.71
C ASN A 114 -6.10 7.79 14.38
N PRO A 115 -7.17 8.17 13.62
CA PRO A 115 -8.33 8.82 14.21
C PRO A 115 -9.26 7.84 14.94
N THR A 116 -8.90 6.55 15.02
CA THR A 116 -9.73 5.51 15.62
C THR A 116 -8.92 4.63 16.57
N ASP A 117 -9.56 4.16 17.64
CA ASP A 117 -9.00 3.14 18.56
C ASP A 117 -8.93 1.73 17.94
N VAL A 118 -9.38 1.56 16.69
CA VAL A 118 -9.41 0.27 15.99
C VAL A 118 -8.16 0.14 15.13
N ALA A 119 -7.37 -0.91 15.38
CA ALA A 119 -6.26 -1.26 14.50
C ALA A 119 -6.82 -1.72 13.14
N LEU A 120 -6.49 -0.97 12.07
CA LEU A 120 -6.91 -1.26 10.70
C LEU A 120 -5.72 -1.52 9.76
N GLU A 121 -4.50 -1.43 10.30
CA GLU A 121 -3.24 -1.65 9.62
C GLU A 121 -2.19 -2.18 10.62
N ALA A 122 -0.99 -2.53 10.14
CA ALA A 122 0.09 -3.08 10.96
C ALA A 122 0.71 -2.05 11.94
N GLY A 123 0.28 -0.79 11.86
CA GLY A 123 0.69 0.33 12.69
C GLY A 123 1.85 1.13 12.10
N GLU A 124 2.08 2.32 12.67
CA GLU A 124 2.99 3.34 12.12
C GLU A 124 4.38 3.31 12.78
N ASP A 125 5.45 3.35 11.99
CA ASP A 125 6.82 3.64 12.42
C ASP A 125 7.09 5.14 12.31
N MET A 126 6.73 5.84 13.37
CA MET A 126 6.90 7.30 13.51
C MET A 126 8.36 7.75 13.59
N GLN A 127 9.31 6.82 13.68
CA GLN A 127 10.74 7.13 13.75
C GLN A 127 11.42 7.02 12.39
N PHE A 128 10.71 6.55 11.35
CA PHE A 128 11.29 6.44 10.03
C PHE A 128 11.47 7.82 9.37
N GLU A 129 12.73 8.21 9.19
CA GLU A 129 13.13 9.29 8.30
C GLU A 129 14.22 8.76 7.35
N PRO A 130 14.04 8.84 6.02
CA PRO A 130 15.06 8.38 5.09
C PRO A 130 16.25 9.33 5.10
N ASP A 131 17.46 8.80 4.93
CA ASP A 131 18.67 9.62 4.76
C ASP A 131 18.56 10.51 3.51
N ILE A 132 17.88 10.00 2.47
CA ILE A 132 17.62 10.70 1.20
C ILE A 132 16.12 10.69 0.91
N ARG A 133 15.52 11.87 0.86
CA ARG A 133 14.12 12.04 0.43
C ARG A 133 14.02 11.95 -1.08
N LEU A 134 13.13 11.10 -1.57
CA LEU A 134 12.84 10.89 -2.98
C LEU A 134 11.68 11.76 -3.44
N ARG A 135 11.67 12.09 -4.73
CA ARG A 135 10.55 12.77 -5.40
C ARG A 135 9.96 11.89 -6.49
N ASP A 136 8.75 12.24 -6.89
CA ASP A 136 8.11 11.62 -8.03
C ASP A 136 8.95 11.77 -9.31
N GLY A 137 9.11 10.67 -10.06
CA GLY A 137 9.88 10.61 -11.30
C GLY A 137 11.40 10.56 -11.11
N GLU A 138 11.93 10.58 -9.87
CA GLU A 138 13.36 10.39 -9.66
C GLU A 138 13.81 8.98 -10.03
N VAL A 139 14.97 8.88 -10.68
CA VAL A 139 15.51 7.61 -11.17
C VAL A 139 16.83 7.29 -10.50
N PHE A 140 16.92 6.12 -9.89
CA PHE A 140 18.15 5.55 -9.34
C PHE A 140 18.67 4.44 -10.26
N SER A 141 19.90 4.57 -10.77
CA SER A 141 20.48 3.64 -11.75
C SER A 141 21.73 2.95 -11.22
N LYS A 142 21.81 1.62 -11.42
CA LYS A 142 23.01 0.82 -11.12
C LYS A 142 23.18 -0.29 -12.13
N GLY A 143 24.30 -0.27 -12.86
CA GLY A 143 24.62 -1.32 -13.82
C GLY A 143 23.52 -1.49 -14.87
N ASN A 144 22.85 -2.65 -14.84
CA ASN A 144 21.84 -3.06 -15.81
C ASN A 144 20.38 -2.84 -15.34
N TRP A 145 20.16 -2.20 -14.18
CA TRP A 145 18.83 -1.96 -13.66
C TRP A 145 18.63 -0.50 -13.21
N GLN A 146 17.38 -0.06 -13.22
CA GLN A 146 16.96 1.25 -12.73
C GLN A 146 15.71 1.12 -11.86
N ILE A 147 15.57 2.02 -10.88
CA ILE A 147 14.37 2.22 -10.08
C ILE A 147 13.86 3.63 -10.38
N GLU A 148 12.67 3.73 -10.98
CA GLU A 148 11.91 4.97 -11.12
C GLU A 148 10.95 5.09 -9.93
N CYS A 149 11.03 6.22 -9.23
CA CYS A 149 10.22 6.50 -8.05
C CYS A 149 8.86 7.05 -8.48
N VAL A 150 7.78 6.45 -7.97
CA VAL A 150 6.41 6.83 -8.31
C VAL A 150 5.66 7.17 -7.03
N HIS A 151 5.52 8.47 -6.73
CA HIS A 151 4.73 8.92 -5.59
C HIS A 151 3.26 8.55 -5.83
N THR A 152 2.68 7.82 -4.88
CA THR A 152 1.34 7.21 -4.96
C THR A 152 0.59 7.41 -3.64
N PRO A 153 0.36 8.67 -3.23
CA PRO A 153 -0.34 8.95 -1.98
C PRO A 153 -1.77 8.40 -2.04
N GLY A 154 -2.30 8.09 -0.87
CA GLY A 154 -3.67 7.61 -0.74
C GLY A 154 -3.82 6.59 0.35
N HIS A 155 -3.05 5.49 0.31
CA HIS A 155 -2.99 4.55 1.44
C HIS A 155 -2.41 5.27 2.67
N THR A 156 -1.22 5.84 2.49
CA THR A 156 -0.62 6.87 3.35
C THR A 156 -0.22 8.05 2.47
N SER A 157 -0.02 9.23 3.06
CA SER A 157 0.42 10.44 2.33
C SER A 157 1.85 10.30 1.76
N ASN A 158 2.69 9.53 2.44
CA ASN A 158 4.08 9.30 2.07
C ASN A 158 4.34 8.06 1.21
N HIS A 159 3.29 7.40 0.70
CA HIS A 159 3.43 6.15 -0.04
C HIS A 159 4.11 6.34 -1.42
N MET A 160 5.12 5.51 -1.70
CA MET A 160 5.79 5.40 -3.00
C MET A 160 5.71 3.98 -3.55
N CYS A 161 5.49 3.88 -4.86
CA CYS A 161 5.79 2.70 -5.64
C CYS A 161 7.15 2.86 -6.32
N TYR A 162 7.78 1.74 -6.69
CA TYR A 162 9.08 1.71 -7.35
C TYR A 162 9.02 0.85 -8.60
N ARG A 163 9.18 1.49 -9.78
CA ARG A 163 9.20 0.77 -11.06
C ARG A 163 10.60 0.30 -11.37
N VAL A 164 10.76 -1.00 -11.58
CA VAL A 164 12.06 -1.63 -11.87
C VAL A 164 12.19 -1.84 -13.36
N LEU A 165 13.25 -1.28 -13.96
CA LEU A 165 13.58 -1.42 -15.38
C LEU A 165 14.88 -2.23 -15.54
N PRO A 166 15.03 -3.02 -16.62
CA PRO A 166 14.12 -3.16 -17.77
C PRO A 166 12.94 -4.13 -17.55
N ASP A 167 12.82 -4.76 -16.39
CA ASP A 167 11.81 -5.76 -16.05
C ASP A 167 10.35 -5.24 -16.19
N ASN A 168 10.16 -3.93 -16.13
CA ASN A 168 8.86 -3.24 -16.20
C ASN A 168 7.85 -3.70 -15.13
N GLY A 169 8.34 -4.18 -13.99
CA GLY A 169 7.51 -4.47 -12.82
C GLY A 169 7.45 -3.29 -11.86
N LEU A 170 6.34 -3.16 -11.14
CA LEU A 170 6.14 -2.13 -10.13
C LEU A 170 6.07 -2.77 -8.74
N VAL A 171 7.06 -2.50 -7.89
CA VAL A 171 6.91 -2.75 -6.45
C VAL A 171 5.92 -1.72 -5.93
N CYS A 172 4.71 -2.17 -5.63
CA CYS A 172 3.57 -1.29 -5.36
C CYS A 172 3.23 -1.15 -3.88
N GLY A 173 3.99 -1.78 -2.98
CA GLY A 173 3.73 -1.75 -1.55
C GLY A 173 2.26 -2.07 -1.26
N ASP A 174 1.63 -1.24 -0.44
CA ASP A 174 0.24 -1.39 -0.04
C ASP A 174 -0.74 -0.61 -0.93
N HIS A 175 -0.26 -0.05 -2.04
CA HIS A 175 -1.13 0.65 -3.00
C HIS A 175 -2.12 -0.30 -3.69
N VAL A 176 -1.66 -1.49 -4.10
CA VAL A 176 -2.47 -2.54 -4.71
C VAL A 176 -2.04 -3.88 -4.11
N LEU A 177 -2.99 -4.66 -3.61
CA LEU A 177 -2.74 -5.99 -3.04
C LEU A 177 -3.50 -7.04 -3.87
N ALA A 178 -2.94 -8.22 -4.07
CA ALA A 178 -3.56 -9.23 -4.94
C ALA A 178 -4.76 -9.95 -4.29
N TRP A 179 -4.82 -9.96 -2.95
CA TRP A 179 -5.73 -10.80 -2.15
C TRP A 179 -6.82 -10.00 -1.42
N SER A 180 -6.71 -8.68 -1.38
CA SER A 180 -7.63 -7.76 -0.70
C SER A 180 -7.46 -6.34 -1.22
N THR A 181 -8.37 -5.41 -0.94
CA THR A 181 -8.19 -3.99 -1.28
C THR A 181 -7.32 -3.26 -0.26
N SER A 182 -6.54 -2.27 -0.71
CA SER A 182 -5.80 -1.36 0.18
C SER A 182 -6.73 -0.64 1.16
N VAL A 183 -6.28 -0.41 2.39
CA VAL A 183 -6.99 0.46 3.34
C VAL A 183 -6.64 1.93 3.07
N VAL A 184 -7.58 2.83 3.27
CA VAL A 184 -7.38 4.27 3.05
C VAL A 184 -8.02 5.00 4.21
N ILE A 185 -7.20 5.36 5.20
CA ILE A 185 -7.63 5.81 6.51
C ILE A 185 -7.31 7.31 6.66
N PRO A 186 -8.32 8.20 6.64
CA PRO A 186 -8.11 9.62 6.91
C PRO A 186 -7.54 9.87 8.33
N PRO A 187 -6.89 11.00 8.61
CA PRO A 187 -6.58 12.09 7.69
C PRO A 187 -5.37 11.84 6.79
N ASP A 188 -4.47 10.89 7.14
CA ASP A 188 -3.28 10.63 6.34
C ASP A 188 -3.62 9.97 5.00
N GLY A 189 -4.40 8.90 5.06
CA GLY A 189 -4.92 8.20 3.91
C GLY A 189 -6.11 8.95 3.30
N ARG A 190 -6.06 9.23 1.99
CA ARG A 190 -7.04 10.07 1.29
C ARG A 190 -7.56 9.36 0.04
N MET A 191 -8.87 9.13 -0.03
CA MET A 191 -9.48 8.38 -1.15
C MET A 191 -9.33 9.09 -2.50
N SER A 192 -9.39 10.42 -2.52
CA SER A 192 -9.17 11.20 -3.74
C SER A 192 -7.76 11.04 -4.29
N ASP A 193 -6.76 11.00 -3.41
CA ASP A 193 -5.35 10.79 -3.80
C ASP A 193 -5.12 9.35 -4.21
N TYR A 194 -5.70 8.39 -3.48
CA TYR A 194 -5.63 6.97 -3.81
C TYR A 194 -6.15 6.68 -5.23
N LEU A 195 -7.29 7.25 -5.61
CA LEU A 195 -7.86 7.08 -6.95
C LEU A 195 -7.02 7.73 -8.06
N GLN A 196 -6.45 8.90 -7.81
CA GLN A 196 -5.52 9.55 -8.75
C GLN A 196 -4.25 8.71 -8.92
N SER A 197 -3.70 8.19 -7.81
CA SER A 197 -2.55 7.29 -7.80
C SER A 197 -2.82 5.98 -8.53
N LEU A 198 -4.01 5.38 -8.37
CA LEU A 198 -4.40 4.18 -9.12
C LEU A 198 -4.46 4.44 -10.64
N GLN A 199 -5.01 5.59 -11.05
CA GLN A 199 -5.03 5.99 -12.47
C GLN A 199 -3.62 6.22 -13.01
N LYS A 200 -2.75 6.85 -12.21
CA LYS A 200 -1.34 7.04 -12.55
C LYS A 200 -0.64 5.70 -12.74
N VAL A 201 -0.77 4.76 -11.81
CA VAL A 201 -0.21 3.39 -11.92
C VAL A 201 -0.75 2.67 -13.15
N GLN A 202 -2.05 2.77 -13.44
CA GLN A 202 -2.64 2.21 -14.66
C GLN A 202 -2.02 2.80 -15.94
N SER A 203 -1.71 4.09 -15.94
CA SER A 203 -1.09 4.77 -17.09
C SER A 203 0.37 4.35 -17.35
N LEU A 204 1.09 3.88 -16.33
CA LEU A 204 2.45 3.37 -16.47
C LEU A 204 2.51 2.04 -17.23
N GLN A 205 1.38 1.32 -17.32
CA GLN A 205 1.27 0.00 -17.96
C GLN A 205 2.36 -0.98 -17.47
N PRO A 206 2.48 -1.20 -16.14
CA PRO A 206 3.44 -2.17 -15.63
C PRO A 206 3.11 -3.56 -16.17
N ALA A 207 4.14 -4.34 -16.46
CA ALA A 207 3.98 -5.73 -16.85
C ALA A 207 3.60 -6.60 -15.65
N HIS A 208 4.06 -6.24 -14.45
CA HIS A 208 3.79 -6.93 -13.20
C HIS A 208 3.54 -5.93 -12.07
N LEU A 209 2.64 -6.25 -11.14
CA LEU A 209 2.60 -5.61 -9.83
C LEU A 209 3.15 -6.55 -8.78
N TRP A 210 3.99 -6.01 -7.93
CA TRP A 210 4.68 -6.71 -6.85
C TRP A 210 4.27 -6.06 -5.52
N PRO A 211 3.22 -6.59 -4.86
CA PRO A 211 2.62 -5.96 -3.69
C PRO A 211 3.44 -6.15 -2.42
N GLY A 212 3.23 -5.28 -1.43
CA GLY A 212 3.77 -5.43 -0.08
C GLY A 212 3.39 -6.77 0.56
N HIS A 213 2.22 -7.31 0.20
CA HIS A 213 1.70 -8.58 0.72
C HIS A 213 1.07 -9.46 -0.36
N GLY A 214 1.34 -10.76 -0.26
CA GLY A 214 0.72 -11.77 -1.11
C GLY A 214 1.35 -11.91 -2.51
N PRO A 215 0.65 -12.58 -3.44
CA PRO A 215 1.19 -12.94 -4.75
C PRO A 215 1.38 -11.74 -5.69
N ALA A 216 2.24 -11.91 -6.70
CA ALA A 216 2.37 -10.96 -7.79
C ALA A 216 1.10 -10.93 -8.65
N ILE A 217 0.86 -9.81 -9.33
CA ILE A 217 -0.21 -9.67 -10.32
C ILE A 217 0.46 -9.58 -11.70
N ASP A 218 0.37 -10.66 -12.47
CA ASP A 218 1.04 -10.79 -13.78
C ASP A 218 0.20 -10.25 -14.96
N ASP A 219 -1.09 -9.97 -14.74
CA ASP A 219 -1.94 -9.22 -15.68
C ASP A 219 -2.54 -7.98 -15.00
N PRO A 220 -1.77 -6.89 -14.82
CA PRO A 220 -2.21 -5.72 -14.05
C PRO A 220 -3.40 -4.97 -14.64
N LYS A 221 -3.57 -4.97 -15.97
CA LYS A 221 -4.56 -4.12 -16.64
C LYS A 221 -6.01 -4.42 -16.22
N PRO A 222 -6.53 -5.66 -16.34
CA PRO A 222 -7.87 -5.98 -15.86
C PRO A 222 -7.98 -5.83 -14.33
N PHE A 223 -6.92 -6.14 -13.58
CA PHE A 223 -6.90 -6.04 -12.13
C PHE A 223 -7.10 -4.59 -11.65
N LEU A 224 -6.30 -3.65 -12.18
CA LEU A 224 -6.40 -2.22 -11.87
C LEU A 224 -7.74 -1.62 -12.31
N SER A 225 -8.28 -2.09 -13.44
CA SER A 225 -9.60 -1.68 -13.92
C SER A 225 -10.70 -2.11 -12.96
N ALA A 226 -10.64 -3.33 -12.44
CA ALA A 226 -11.56 -3.82 -11.42
C ALA A 226 -11.40 -3.08 -10.07
N TYR A 227 -10.17 -2.70 -9.68
CA TYR A 227 -9.91 -1.87 -8.49
C TYR A 227 -10.61 -0.50 -8.57
N LEU A 228 -10.41 0.20 -9.69
CA LEU A 228 -11.04 1.50 -9.92
C LEU A 228 -12.57 1.38 -9.92
N ALA A 229 -13.11 0.37 -10.60
CA ALA A 229 -14.55 0.13 -10.65
C ALA A 229 -15.13 -0.23 -9.28
N HIS A 230 -14.41 -1.00 -8.46
CA HIS A 230 -14.81 -1.32 -7.09
C HIS A 230 -14.93 -0.06 -6.22
N ARG A 231 -13.98 0.88 -6.32
CA ARG A 231 -14.04 2.15 -5.58
C ARG A 231 -15.14 3.07 -6.08
N ALA A 232 -15.35 3.16 -7.39
CA ALA A 232 -16.45 3.95 -7.95
C ALA A 232 -17.84 3.39 -7.59
N LEU A 233 -17.96 2.05 -7.49
CA LEU A 233 -19.18 1.41 -6.99
C LEU A 233 -19.47 1.84 -5.55
N ARG A 234 -18.44 1.92 -4.70
CA ARG A 234 -18.61 2.36 -3.31
C ARG A 234 -19.13 3.80 -3.22
N ASP A 235 -18.62 4.72 -4.03
CA ASP A 235 -19.18 6.09 -4.15
C ASP A 235 -20.68 6.03 -4.49
N THR A 236 -21.04 5.21 -5.48
CA THR A 236 -22.44 5.05 -5.93
C THR A 236 -23.35 4.49 -4.83
N GLU A 237 -22.88 3.49 -4.08
CA GLU A 237 -23.62 2.90 -2.96
C GLU A 237 -23.88 3.93 -1.85
N ILE A 238 -22.88 4.74 -1.49
CA ILE A 238 -23.02 5.77 -0.45
C ILE A 238 -24.05 6.83 -0.86
N LEU A 239 -23.99 7.29 -2.11
CA LEU A 239 -24.95 8.25 -2.65
C LEU A 239 -26.37 7.68 -2.64
N ALA A 240 -26.54 6.39 -2.96
CA ALA A 240 -27.83 5.72 -2.91
C ALA A 240 -28.37 5.64 -1.46
N GLN A 241 -27.53 5.36 -0.47
CA GLN A 241 -27.91 5.37 0.95
C GLN A 241 -28.34 6.77 1.42
N LEU A 242 -27.64 7.81 0.97
CA LEU A 242 -28.02 9.20 1.26
C LEU A 242 -29.38 9.54 0.61
N GLN A 243 -29.61 9.10 -0.62
CA GLN A 243 -30.87 9.29 -1.33
C GLN A 243 -32.04 8.56 -0.65
N SER A 244 -31.81 7.40 -0.03
CA SER A 244 -32.83 6.66 0.75
C SER A 244 -33.08 7.27 2.13
N GLY A 245 -32.41 8.38 2.49
CA GLY A 245 -32.64 9.13 3.71
C GLY A 245 -31.71 8.78 4.88
N HIS A 246 -30.75 7.87 4.70
CA HIS A 246 -29.71 7.65 5.71
C HIS A 246 -28.79 8.88 5.77
N LYS A 247 -28.33 9.26 6.97
CA LYS A 247 -27.49 10.45 7.17
C LYS A 247 -26.20 10.16 7.92
N ARG A 248 -26.06 8.97 8.51
CA ARG A 248 -24.92 8.59 9.34
C ARG A 248 -24.31 7.29 8.81
N ILE A 249 -22.99 7.17 8.89
CA ILE A 249 -22.24 5.98 8.43
C ILE A 249 -22.79 4.69 9.08
N LYS A 250 -23.11 4.74 10.38
CA LYS A 250 -23.69 3.60 11.13
C LYS A 250 -25.03 3.09 10.58
N GLN A 251 -25.74 3.90 9.79
CA GLN A 251 -26.98 3.50 9.11
C GLN A 251 -26.68 2.89 7.74
N MET A 252 -25.63 3.38 7.07
CA MET A 252 -25.25 2.96 5.72
C MET A 252 -24.52 1.61 5.73
N VAL A 253 -23.62 1.40 6.70
CA VAL A 253 -22.74 0.22 6.74
C VAL A 253 -23.52 -1.10 6.79
N PRO A 254 -24.52 -1.30 7.68
CA PRO A 254 -25.26 -2.56 7.71
C PRO A 254 -25.95 -2.92 6.38
N GLU A 255 -26.41 -1.91 5.63
CA GLU A 255 -27.06 -2.10 4.32
C GLU A 255 -26.05 -2.42 3.22
N MET A 256 -24.95 -1.66 3.16
CA MET A 256 -23.91 -1.82 2.13
C MET A 256 -23.03 -3.06 2.33
N TYR A 257 -22.96 -3.55 3.57
CA TYR A 257 -22.07 -4.64 3.98
C TYR A 257 -22.86 -5.82 4.57
N ALA A 258 -24.13 -5.99 4.17
CA ALA A 258 -25.02 -7.02 4.70
C ALA A 258 -24.49 -8.47 4.57
N ASN A 259 -23.56 -8.70 3.63
CA ASN A 259 -22.99 -10.02 3.33
C ASN A 259 -21.65 -10.30 4.05
N ILE A 260 -21.19 -9.42 4.95
CA ILE A 260 -19.98 -9.66 5.74
C ILE A 260 -20.29 -9.71 7.24
N ASP A 261 -19.38 -10.31 7.99
CA ASP A 261 -19.48 -10.39 9.45
C ASP A 261 -19.53 -9.00 10.08
N SER A 262 -20.49 -8.77 10.98
CA SER A 262 -20.68 -7.47 11.65
C SER A 262 -19.46 -7.01 12.45
N ARG A 263 -18.56 -7.92 12.82
CA ARG A 263 -17.27 -7.59 13.45
C ARG A 263 -16.38 -6.73 12.55
N LEU A 264 -16.61 -6.74 11.24
CA LEU A 264 -15.88 -5.93 10.25
C LEU A 264 -16.51 -4.55 10.01
N TYR A 265 -17.66 -4.25 10.62
CA TYR A 265 -18.34 -2.96 10.44
C TYR A 265 -17.52 -1.74 10.88
N PRO A 266 -16.65 -1.80 11.91
CA PRO A 266 -15.75 -0.68 12.20
C PRO A 266 -14.81 -0.35 11.03
N ALA A 267 -14.18 -1.36 10.43
CA ALA A 267 -13.31 -1.19 9.25
C ALA A 267 -14.10 -0.66 8.04
N ALA A 268 -15.28 -1.22 7.80
CA ALA A 268 -16.19 -0.75 6.77
C ALA A 268 -16.61 0.72 6.98
N SER A 269 -16.82 1.15 8.23
CA SER A 269 -17.17 2.53 8.57
C SER A 269 -16.06 3.51 8.22
N VAL A 270 -14.80 3.14 8.47
CA VAL A 270 -13.64 3.94 8.07
C VAL A 270 -13.52 4.03 6.54
N SER A 271 -13.77 2.94 5.82
CA SER A 271 -13.82 2.99 4.36
C SER A 271 -14.92 3.93 3.86
N VAL A 272 -16.15 3.83 4.39
CA VAL A 272 -17.26 4.74 4.02
C VAL A 272 -16.91 6.19 4.37
N PHE A 273 -16.29 6.43 5.53
CA PHE A 273 -15.86 7.78 5.93
C PHE A 273 -14.85 8.38 4.94
N SER A 274 -13.85 7.61 4.51
CA SER A 274 -12.86 8.02 3.52
C SER A 274 -13.51 8.41 2.18
N HIS A 275 -14.50 7.63 1.73
CA HIS A 275 -15.29 7.95 0.55
C HIS A 275 -16.18 9.20 0.74
N LEU A 276 -16.79 9.38 1.91
CA LEU A 276 -17.59 10.59 2.20
C LEU A 276 -16.76 11.87 2.18
N ILE A 277 -15.53 11.85 2.72
CA ILE A 277 -14.61 12.99 2.62
C ILE A 277 -14.36 13.33 1.15
N ARG A 278 -14.05 12.33 0.32
CA ARG A 278 -13.91 12.52 -1.13
C ARG A 278 -15.18 13.08 -1.77
N LEU A 279 -16.36 12.54 -1.45
CA LEU A 279 -17.63 12.99 -2.02
C LEU A 279 -17.95 14.45 -1.66
N ILE A 280 -17.47 14.92 -0.50
CA ILE A 280 -17.50 16.33 -0.10
C ILE A 280 -16.53 17.15 -0.95
N GLU A 281 -15.29 16.69 -1.13
CA GLU A 281 -14.27 17.38 -1.94
C GLU A 281 -14.73 17.60 -3.39
N ILE A 282 -15.48 16.66 -3.96
CA ILE A 282 -16.03 16.76 -5.33
C ILE A 282 -17.43 17.38 -5.39
N GLY A 283 -17.95 17.89 -4.26
CA GLY A 283 -19.19 18.66 -4.21
C GLY A 283 -20.49 17.85 -4.38
N GLN A 284 -20.48 16.54 -4.15
CA GLN A 284 -21.68 15.69 -4.25
C GLN A 284 -22.38 15.47 -2.89
N VAL A 285 -21.64 15.60 -1.80
CA VAL A 285 -22.13 15.45 -0.44
C VAL A 285 -21.73 16.68 0.36
N VAL A 286 -22.53 17.05 1.35
CA VAL A 286 -22.16 18.06 2.34
C VAL A 286 -22.33 17.51 3.74
N CYS A 287 -21.48 18.00 4.65
CA CYS A 287 -21.55 17.74 6.08
C CYS A 287 -21.89 19.06 6.78
N GLU A 288 -22.85 19.05 7.72
CA GLU A 288 -23.29 20.27 8.42
C GLU A 288 -22.23 20.80 9.41
N ALA A 289 -21.26 19.96 9.78
CA ALA A 289 -20.14 20.26 10.68
C ALA A 289 -18.83 19.68 10.12
N GLU A 290 -17.76 19.68 10.91
CA GLU A 290 -16.52 18.98 10.56
C GLU A 290 -16.81 17.48 10.30
N PRO A 291 -16.34 16.91 9.17
CA PRO A 291 -16.57 15.51 8.85
C PRO A 291 -15.96 14.55 9.89
N THR A 292 -16.78 13.67 10.46
CA THR A 292 -16.35 12.60 11.37
C THR A 292 -17.18 11.34 11.12
N ILE A 293 -16.75 10.17 11.63
CA ILE A 293 -17.50 8.92 11.50
C ILE A 293 -18.96 9.06 12.01
N ASP A 294 -19.17 9.89 13.02
CA ASP A 294 -20.48 10.13 13.64
C ASP A 294 -21.21 11.36 13.10
N ALA A 295 -20.69 12.04 12.09
CA ALA A 295 -21.31 13.24 11.53
C ALA A 295 -22.60 12.94 10.75
N LEU A 296 -23.30 14.02 10.39
CA LEU A 296 -24.49 14.00 9.55
C LEU A 296 -24.14 14.44 8.13
N TYR A 297 -24.45 13.58 7.18
CA TYR A 297 -24.19 13.77 5.76
C TYR A 297 -25.51 13.88 4.99
N ARG A 298 -25.50 14.69 3.93
CA ARG A 298 -26.61 14.81 2.97
C ARG A 298 -26.06 15.05 1.57
N LEU A 299 -26.87 14.74 0.56
CA LEU A 299 -26.58 15.16 -0.81
C LEU A 299 -26.47 16.70 -0.87
N ALA A 300 -25.55 17.19 -1.71
CA ALA A 300 -25.32 18.60 -1.95
C ALA A 300 -26.54 19.28 -2.60
#